data_AF-A0A1J7C8R3-F1
#
_entry.id   AF-A0A1J7C8R3-F1
#
_cell.length_a   1.000
_cell.length_b   1.000
_cell.length_c   1.000
_cell.angle_alpha   90.00
_cell.angle_beta   90.00
_cell.angle_gamma   90.00
#
_symmetry.space_group_name_H-M   'P 1'
#
loop_
_entity.id
_entity.type
_entity.pdbx_description
1 polymer ?
#
loop_
_entity_poly.entity_id
_entity_poly.type
_entity_poly.pdbx_seq_one_letter_code
_entity_poly.pdbx_strand_id
1 'polypeptide(L)'
;MDLPPFLAAVVGWLRAGYPEGVPEQDYQPLFALLGTHLTDDHLAAVAEEMASGAEPGPAAAIRAARDSASAAGAAGSRPPTAALARVSARLAAGGWPLARPPES
;
A
#
# COMPACT_ATOMS: atom_id res chain seq x y z
N MET A 1 6.22 -19.41 0.81
CA MET A 1 5.99 -18.58 2.00
C MET A 1 4.52 -18.29 2.04
N ASP A 2 3.81 -18.79 3.05
CA ASP A 2 2.42 -18.42 3.28
C ASP A 2 2.38 -16.90 3.48
N LEU A 3 1.68 -16.16 2.61
CA LEU A 3 1.49 -14.74 2.86
C LEU A 3 0.74 -14.62 4.20
N PRO A 4 1.24 -13.83 5.17
CA PRO A 4 0.49 -13.53 6.37
C PRO A 4 -0.97 -13.18 6.06
N PRO A 5 -1.93 -13.65 6.87
CA PRO A 5 -3.36 -13.41 6.60
C PRO A 5 -3.70 -11.92 6.48
N PHE A 6 -2.91 -11.05 7.13
CA PHE A 6 -3.06 -9.60 6.97
C PHE A 6 -2.64 -9.11 5.58
N LEU A 7 -1.62 -9.69 4.92
CA LEU A 7 -1.24 -9.31 3.54
C LEU A 7 -2.33 -9.69 2.55
N ALA A 8 -2.92 -10.87 2.72
CA ALA A 8 -4.07 -11.28 1.91
C ALA A 8 -5.25 -10.30 2.09
N ALA A 9 -5.49 -9.84 3.32
CA ALA A 9 -6.47 -8.80 3.60
C ALA A 9 -6.10 -7.46 2.94
N VAL A 10 -4.84 -7.03 3.01
CA VAL A 10 -4.30 -5.82 2.33
C VAL A 10 -4.60 -5.83 0.86
N VAL A 11 -4.25 -6.92 0.17
CA VAL A 11 -4.52 -7.09 -1.26
C VAL A 11 -6.02 -7.12 -1.54
N GLY A 12 -6.81 -7.75 -0.67
CA GLY A 12 -8.28 -7.74 -0.75
C GLY A 12 -8.87 -6.33 -0.68
N TRP A 13 -8.42 -5.51 0.27
CA TRP A 13 -8.87 -4.12 0.44
C TRP A 13 -8.41 -3.23 -0.71
N LEU A 14 -7.18 -3.43 -1.22
CA LEU A 14 -6.67 -2.79 -2.42
C LEU A 14 -7.56 -3.06 -3.63
N ARG A 15 -7.90 -4.33 -3.87
CA ARG A 15 -8.80 -4.74 -4.96
C ARG A 15 -10.23 -4.21 -4.77
N ALA A 16 -10.72 -4.11 -3.53
CA ALA A 16 -12.03 -3.54 -3.23
C ALA A 16 -12.08 -2.01 -3.43
N GLY A 17 -11.03 -1.29 -3.05
CA GLY A 17 -10.91 0.16 -3.25
C GLY A 17 -10.58 0.55 -4.70
N TYR A 18 -9.88 -0.32 -5.41
CA TYR A 18 -9.43 -0.13 -6.79
C TYR A 18 -9.81 -1.32 -7.68
N PRO A 19 -11.11 -1.50 -7.97
CA PRO A 19 -11.59 -2.60 -8.81
C PRO A 19 -11.04 -2.55 -10.24
N GLU A 20 -10.75 -1.33 -10.74
CA GLU A 20 -10.18 -1.11 -12.08
C GLU A 20 -8.64 -1.04 -12.08
N GLY A 21 -8.01 -1.25 -10.92
CA GLY A 21 -6.58 -1.07 -10.73
C GLY A 21 -6.22 0.28 -10.10
N VAL A 22 -5.07 0.31 -9.42
CA VAL A 22 -4.57 1.52 -8.74
C VAL A 22 -3.88 2.40 -9.78
N PRO A 23 -4.25 3.68 -9.90
CA PRO A 23 -3.60 4.59 -10.84
C PRO A 23 -2.20 4.98 -10.34
N GLU A 24 -1.30 5.34 -11.25
CA GLU A 24 0.11 5.61 -10.93
C GLU A 24 0.30 6.72 -9.88
N GLN A 25 -0.56 7.74 -9.93
CA GLN A 25 -0.60 8.85 -8.97
C GLN A 25 -0.95 8.42 -7.54
N ASP A 26 -1.63 7.29 -7.39
CA ASP A 26 -2.05 6.74 -6.10
C ASP A 26 -1.05 5.72 -5.56
N TYR A 27 -0.13 5.16 -6.36
CA TYR A 27 0.88 4.22 -5.85
C TYR A 27 1.71 4.84 -4.73
N GLN A 28 2.25 6.03 -4.95
CA GLN A 28 3.10 6.70 -3.97
C GLN A 28 2.40 6.98 -2.62
N PRO A 29 1.22 7.62 -2.56
CA PRO A 29 0.48 7.79 -1.32
C PRO A 29 -0.03 6.47 -0.72
N LEU A 30 -0.34 5.46 -1.55
CA LEU A 30 -0.76 4.15 -1.07
C LEU A 30 0.37 3.43 -0.33
N PHE A 31 1.55 3.34 -0.94
CA PHE A 31 2.71 2.74 -0.29
C PHE A 31 3.15 3.56 0.93
N ALA A 32 3.09 4.88 0.87
CA ALA A 32 3.42 5.73 2.02
C ALA A 32 2.51 5.46 3.22
N LEU A 33 1.21 5.26 2.99
CA LEU A 33 0.25 4.87 4.04
C LEU A 33 0.51 3.44 4.55
N LEU A 34 0.82 2.52 3.64
CA LEU A 34 1.15 1.15 4.03
C LEU A 34 2.43 1.11 4.88
N GLY A 35 3.45 1.89 4.53
CA GLY A 35 4.73 1.98 5.26
C GLY A 35 4.61 2.55 6.68
N THR A 36 3.51 3.21 7.04
CA THR A 36 3.27 3.61 8.45
C THR A 36 2.69 2.46 9.30
N HIS A 37 2.16 1.42 8.68
CA HIS A 37 1.54 0.27 9.36
C HIS A 37 2.28 -1.05 9.13
N LEU A 38 3.11 -1.14 8.09
CA LEU A 38 3.81 -2.34 7.65
C LEU A 38 5.32 -2.15 7.74
N THR A 39 6.01 -3.25 7.99
CA THR A 39 7.47 -3.34 7.86
C THR A 39 7.89 -3.36 6.40
N ASP A 40 9.13 -2.99 6.12
CA ASP A 40 9.72 -3.00 4.78
C ASP A 40 9.57 -4.31 4.01
N ASP A 41 9.64 -5.44 4.72
CA ASP A 41 9.49 -6.79 4.16
C ASP A 41 8.07 -7.02 3.64
N HIS A 42 7.07 -6.70 4.46
CA HIS A 42 5.67 -6.79 4.08
C HIS A 42 5.32 -5.82 2.96
N LEU A 43 5.90 -4.61 2.98
CA LEU A 43 5.74 -3.63 1.92
C LEU A 43 6.32 -4.13 0.59
N ALA A 44 7.46 -4.83 0.63
CA ALA A 44 8.06 -5.50 -0.52
C ALA A 44 7.14 -6.57 -1.10
N ALA A 45 6.56 -7.41 -0.23
CA ALA A 45 5.66 -8.47 -0.65
C ALA A 45 4.42 -7.93 -1.36
N VAL A 46 3.80 -6.85 -0.84
CA VAL A 46 2.68 -6.18 -1.52
C VAL A 46 3.09 -5.60 -2.87
N ALA A 47 4.26 -4.96 -2.93
CA ALA A 47 4.78 -4.37 -4.16
C ALA A 47 5.03 -5.42 -5.23
N GLU A 48 5.65 -6.54 -4.88
CA GLU A 48 5.91 -7.63 -5.82
C GLU A 48 4.62 -8.34 -6.25
N GLU A 49 3.64 -8.51 -5.35
CA GLU A 49 2.32 -9.06 -5.71
C GLU A 49 1.60 -8.15 -6.72
N MET A 50 1.61 -6.83 -6.49
CA MET A 50 1.02 -5.88 -7.43
C MET A 50 1.79 -5.80 -8.74
N ALA A 51 3.13 -5.82 -8.69
CA ALA A 51 3.99 -5.80 -9.87
C ALA A 51 3.88 -7.08 -10.70
N SER A 52 3.67 -8.24 -10.07
CA SER A 52 3.49 -9.52 -10.74
C SER A 52 2.20 -9.60 -11.55
N GLY A 53 1.17 -8.84 -11.15
CA GLY A 53 -0.11 -8.75 -11.87
C GLY A 53 -0.19 -7.57 -12.84
N ALA A 54 0.82 -6.71 -12.90
CA ALA A 54 0.81 -5.48 -13.68
C ALA A 54 1.76 -5.54 -14.88
N GLU A 55 1.52 -4.67 -15.87
CA GLU A 55 2.42 -4.50 -17.01
C GLU A 55 3.81 -3.96 -16.55
N PRO A 56 4.88 -4.17 -17.35
CA PRO A 56 6.23 -3.75 -16.99
C PRO A 56 6.39 -2.24 -16.70
N GLY A 57 5.54 -1.40 -17.29
CA GLY A 57 5.49 0.04 -16.97
C GLY A 57 5.06 0.30 -15.52
N PRO A 58 3.81 -0.04 -15.15
CA PRO A 58 3.32 0.12 -13.78
C PRO A 58 4.18 -0.60 -12.72
N ALA A 59 4.77 -1.76 -13.05
CA ALA A 59 5.65 -2.49 -12.13
C ALA A 59 6.84 -1.65 -11.64
N ALA A 60 7.44 -0.82 -12.51
CA ALA A 60 8.54 0.07 -12.12
C ALA A 60 8.06 1.19 -11.19
N ALA A 61 6.89 1.76 -11.46
CA ALA A 61 6.28 2.80 -10.62
C ALA A 61 5.94 2.27 -9.21
N ILE A 62 5.42 1.03 -9.13
CA ILE A 62 5.11 0.35 -7.87
C ILE A 62 6.36 0.19 -7.00
N ARG A 63 7.48 -0.28 -7.59
CA ARG A 63 8.75 -0.43 -6.85
C ARG A 63 9.27 0.92 -6.35
N ALA A 64 9.28 1.94 -7.19
CA ALA A 64 9.70 3.29 -6.80
C ALA A 64 8.85 3.89 -5.67
N ALA A 65 7.53 3.64 -5.70
CA ALA A 65 6.61 4.05 -4.64
C ALA A 65 6.89 3.32 -3.31
N ARG A 66 7.18 2.01 -3.36
CA ARG A 66 7.59 1.21 -2.21
C ARG A 66 8.89 1.71 -1.59
N ASP A 67 9.92 2.01 -2.39
CA ASP A 67 11.18 2.55 -1.88
C ASP A 67 11.01 3.93 -1.23
N SER A 68 10.18 4.79 -1.84
CA SER A 68 9.84 6.11 -1.29
C SER A 68 9.10 6.00 0.05
N ALA A 69 8.23 5.00 0.18
CA ALA A 69 7.47 4.75 1.39
C ALA A 69 8.33 4.16 2.53
N SER A 70 9.22 3.23 2.21
CA SER A 70 10.26 2.73 3.12
C SER A 70 11.07 3.89 3.71
N ALA A 71 11.57 4.78 2.85
CA ALA A 71 12.31 5.97 3.27
C ALA A 71 11.44 6.95 4.10
N ALA A 72 10.16 7.11 3.77
CA ALA A 72 9.25 7.99 4.49
C ALA A 72 8.88 7.45 5.89
N GLY A 73 8.69 6.13 6.04
CA GLY A 73 8.46 5.48 7.33
C GLY A 73 9.64 5.67 8.28
N ALA A 74 10.86 5.58 7.76
CA ALA A 74 12.09 5.86 8.51
C ALA A 74 12.23 7.34 8.93
N ALA A 75 11.67 8.27 8.15
CA ALA A 75 11.77 9.70 8.40
C ALA A 75 10.75 10.24 9.43
N GLY A 76 9.77 9.44 9.87
CA GLY A 76 8.91 9.73 11.02
C GLY A 76 8.00 10.97 10.93
N SER A 77 7.97 11.70 9.83
CA SER A 77 7.12 12.88 9.70
C SER A 77 6.94 13.31 8.24
N ARG A 78 5.75 13.10 7.70
CA ARG A 78 5.29 13.89 6.55
C ARG A 78 3.78 14.15 6.68
N PRO A 79 3.32 15.40 6.52
CA PRO A 79 1.90 15.70 6.59
C PRO A 79 1.16 14.91 5.50
N PRO A 80 -0.06 14.41 5.80
CA PRO A 80 -0.87 13.71 4.82
C PRO A 80 -1.23 14.69 3.69
N THR A 81 -0.65 14.48 2.52
CA THR A 81 -1.05 15.18 1.30
C THR A 81 -2.49 14.82 0.95
N ALA A 82 -3.22 15.69 0.25
CA ALA A 82 -4.59 15.42 -0.20
C ALA A 82 -4.73 14.09 -0.98
N ALA A 83 -3.64 13.59 -1.58
CA ALA A 83 -3.57 12.27 -2.19
C ALA A 83 -3.66 11.14 -1.15
N LEU A 84 -2.94 11.23 -0.03
CA LEU A 84 -2.98 10.25 1.05
C LEU A 84 -4.39 10.13 1.65
N ALA A 85 -5.05 11.27 1.90
CA ALA A 85 -6.41 11.29 2.43
C ALA A 85 -7.42 10.63 1.48
N ARG A 86 -7.26 10.84 0.16
CA ARG A 86 -8.11 10.19 -0.86
C ARG A 86 -7.89 8.68 -0.90
N VAL A 87 -6.63 8.22 -0.93
CA VAL A 87 -6.30 6.79 -0.91
C VAL A 87 -6.79 6.13 0.37
N SER A 88 -6.58 6.78 1.52
CA SER A 88 -7.07 6.31 2.82
C SER A 88 -8.59 6.17 2.84
N ALA A 89 -9.34 7.17 2.33
CA ALA A 89 -10.79 7.09 2.20
C ALA A 89 -11.24 5.96 1.25
N ARG A 90 -10.51 5.74 0.15
CA ARG A 90 -10.76 4.66 -0.82
C ARG A 90 -10.54 3.28 -0.20
N LEU A 91 -9.44 3.10 0.53
CA LEU A 91 -9.13 1.88 1.25
C LEU A 91 -10.13 1.63 2.38
N ALA A 92 -10.53 2.68 3.11
CA ALA A 92 -11.56 2.59 4.15
C ALA A 92 -12.91 2.16 3.57
N ALA A 93 -13.29 2.67 2.39
CA ALA A 93 -14.47 2.20 1.66
C ALA A 93 -14.35 0.73 1.24
N GLY A 94 -13.14 0.25 0.97
CA GLY A 94 -12.83 -1.16 0.71
C GLY A 94 -12.75 -2.04 1.97
N GLY A 95 -12.96 -1.48 3.17
CA GLY A 95 -12.94 -2.22 4.43
C GLY A 95 -11.58 -2.25 5.14
N TRP A 96 -10.62 -1.41 4.74
CA TRP A 96 -9.36 -1.24 5.46
C TRP A 96 -9.62 -0.70 6.87
N PRO A 97 -9.28 -1.44 7.94
CA PRO A 97 -9.31 -0.90 9.28
C PRO A 97 -8.15 0.09 9.38
N LEU A 98 -8.47 1.38 9.42
CA LEU A 98 -7.50 2.46 9.68
C LEU A 98 -6.76 2.29 11.02
N ALA A 99 -7.13 1.28 11.81
CA ALA A 99 -6.47 0.83 13.01
C ALA A 99 -5.65 -0.45 12.72
N ARG A 100 -4.37 -0.39 13.09
CA ARG A 100 -3.45 -1.52 13.27
C ARG A 100 -4.21 -2.76 13.77
N PRO A 101 -4.08 -3.95 13.17
CA PRO A 101 -4.65 -5.16 13.77
C PRO A 101 -4.08 -5.30 15.18
N PRO A 102 -4.90 -5.60 16.20
CA PRO A 102 -4.39 -5.81 17.54
C PRO A 102 -3.38 -6.97 17.49
N GLU A 103 -2.17 -6.71 17.98
CA GLU A 103 -1.17 -7.76 18.22
C GLU A 103 -1.83 -8.79 19.14
N SER A 104 -1.99 -10.03 18.68
CA SER A 104 -2.42 -11.17 19.50
C SER A 104 -1.25 -12.09 19.74
#